data_AF-A0A485PLU4-F1
#
_entry.id   AF-A0A485PLU4-F1
#
_cell.length_a   1.000
_cell.length_b   1.000
_cell.length_c   1.000
_cell.angle_alpha   90.00
_cell.angle_beta   90.00
_cell.angle_gamma   90.00
#
_symmetry.space_group_name_H-M   'P 1'
#
loop_
_entity.id
_entity.type
_entity.pdbx_description
1 polymer ?
#
loop_
_entity_poly.entity_id
_entity_poly.type
_entity_poly.pdbx_seq_one_letter_code
_entity_poly.pdbx_strand_id
1 'polypeptide(L)'
;MLYAATRATLKKEFGGGHIKDEVFGTVKEDVSLHGYKKYLLSQSSPAPLTAAEEELRQIKINEVQTDVGVDTKHQTLQGVAFPISREAFQALEKLSNRQLNYVQLEIDIKNEIIILASTTNTELKDLPKRIPKDSARYHFFLYKHSHEGDYLESIVFIYSMPGYTCSIRERMLYSSCKSPLLEIVERQLQMDVIRKIEIDNGDELTADFLYEEVHPKQHAHKQSFAKPKGPAGKRGIRRLIRGPAESEATAD
;
A
#
# COMPACT_ATOMS: atom_id res chain seq x y z
N MET A 1 -27.43 -2.41 49.27
CA MET A 1 -27.73 -3.09 47.98
C MET A 1 -28.67 -2.27 47.10
N LEU A 2 -29.85 -1.84 47.60
CA LEU A 2 -30.86 -1.09 46.81
C LEU A 2 -30.31 0.15 46.09
N TYR A 3 -29.67 1.09 46.81
CA TYR A 3 -29.13 2.33 46.23
C TYR A 3 -28.06 2.12 45.16
N ALA A 4 -27.23 1.07 45.29
CA ALA A 4 -26.23 0.74 44.27
C ALA A 4 -26.90 0.12 43.03
N ALA A 5 -27.91 -0.74 43.24
CA ALA A 5 -28.64 -1.42 42.16
C ALA A 5 -29.52 -0.48 41.33
N THR A 6 -30.05 0.60 41.93
CA THR A 6 -30.92 1.57 41.23
C THR A 6 -30.19 2.78 40.63
N ARG A 7 -28.88 2.95 40.90
CA ARG A 7 -28.08 4.12 40.46
C ARG A 7 -28.14 4.35 38.96
N ALA A 8 -27.99 3.29 38.17
CA ALA A 8 -27.98 3.39 36.70
C ALA A 8 -29.34 3.85 36.14
N THR A 9 -30.45 3.31 36.68
CA THR A 9 -31.81 3.70 36.30
C THR A 9 -32.03 5.18 36.61
N LEU A 10 -31.68 5.65 37.80
CA LEU A 10 -31.82 7.05 38.17
C LEU A 10 -31.05 8.00 37.25
N LYS A 11 -29.80 7.68 36.90
CA LYS A 11 -29.00 8.49 35.96
C LYS A 11 -29.61 8.55 34.57
N LYS A 12 -30.19 7.43 34.11
CA LYS A 12 -30.87 7.36 32.81
C LYS A 12 -32.14 8.22 32.81
N GLU A 13 -32.97 8.11 33.86
CA GLU A 13 -34.19 8.90 34.01
C GLU A 13 -33.89 10.41 34.15
N PHE A 14 -32.78 10.77 34.79
CA PHE A 14 -32.35 12.17 34.90
C PHE A 14 -31.80 12.75 33.59
N GLY A 15 -31.24 11.89 32.73
CA GLY A 15 -30.63 12.27 31.45
C GLY A 15 -29.12 12.47 31.56
N GLY A 16 -28.36 11.46 31.10
CA GLY A 16 -26.90 11.41 31.23
C GLY A 16 -26.13 12.57 30.58
N GLY A 17 -26.74 13.30 29.64
CA GLY A 17 -26.11 14.49 29.04
C GLY A 17 -25.94 15.67 30.00
N HIS A 18 -26.68 15.70 31.11
CA HIS A 18 -26.58 16.76 32.13
C HIS A 18 -25.63 16.40 33.29
N ILE A 19 -25.15 15.16 33.35
CA ILE A 19 -24.28 14.67 34.43
C ILE A 19 -22.86 14.60 33.89
N LYS A 20 -22.02 15.57 34.25
CA LYS A 20 -20.60 15.59 33.84
C LYS A 20 -19.74 14.66 34.69
N ASP A 21 -19.93 14.72 36.00
CA ASP A 21 -19.08 14.07 36.99
C ASP A 21 -19.92 13.19 37.92
N GLU A 22 -19.45 11.98 38.18
CA GLU A 22 -20.08 11.03 39.09
C GLU A 22 -19.10 10.68 40.21
N VAL A 23 -19.41 11.11 41.42
CA VAL A 23 -18.58 10.86 42.62
C VAL A 23 -19.27 9.82 43.49
N PHE A 24 -18.54 8.78 43.86
CA PHE A 24 -18.95 7.80 44.85
C PHE A 24 -18.16 8.04 46.12
N GLY A 25 -18.84 8.28 47.24
CA GLY A 25 -18.21 8.52 48.54
C GLY A 25 -18.85 7.68 49.62
N THR A 26 -18.02 7.21 50.56
CA THR A 26 -18.46 6.45 51.74
C THR A 26 -18.32 7.28 53.02
N VAL A 27 -17.49 8.31 53.00
CA VAL A 27 -17.26 9.26 54.11
C VAL A 27 -17.56 10.70 53.68
N LYS A 28 -17.79 11.59 54.66
CA LYS A 28 -18.14 13.00 54.39
C LYS A 28 -17.04 13.76 53.65
N GLU A 29 -15.78 13.38 53.84
CA GLU A 29 -14.66 14.02 53.17
C GLU A 29 -14.67 13.77 51.66
N ASP A 30 -15.14 12.61 51.18
CA ASP A 30 -15.23 12.25 49.75
C ASP A 30 -16.20 13.16 48.98
N VAL A 31 -17.32 13.51 49.61
CA VAL A 31 -18.42 14.30 49.01
C VAL A 31 -18.43 15.75 49.45
N SER A 32 -17.43 16.19 50.23
CA SER A 32 -17.24 17.59 50.57
C SER A 32 -16.76 18.39 49.35
N LEU A 33 -16.86 19.72 49.38
CA LEU A 33 -16.29 20.58 48.33
C LEU A 33 -14.78 20.32 48.14
N HIS A 34 -14.07 20.02 49.23
CA HIS A 34 -12.66 19.64 49.19
C HIS A 34 -12.45 18.28 48.51
N GLY A 35 -13.29 17.30 48.83
CA GLY A 35 -13.30 15.97 48.18
C GLY A 35 -13.57 16.05 46.68
N TYR A 36 -14.53 16.88 46.28
CA TYR A 36 -14.80 17.12 44.86
C TYR A 36 -13.61 17.74 44.12
N LYS A 37 -12.91 18.71 44.73
CA LYS A 37 -11.67 19.26 44.15
C LYS A 37 -10.57 18.20 44.02
N LYS A 38 -10.43 17.29 45.00
CA LYS A 38 -9.49 16.16 44.91
C LYS A 38 -9.86 15.20 43.78
N TYR A 39 -11.15 14.94 43.57
CA TYR A 39 -11.64 14.10 42.47
C TYR A 39 -11.22 14.67 41.10
N LEU A 40 -11.39 15.98 40.88
CA LEU A 40 -10.97 16.64 39.64
C LEU A 40 -9.44 16.56 39.42
N LEU A 41 -8.65 16.73 40.49
CA LEU A 41 -7.19 16.55 40.44
C LEU A 41 -6.81 15.11 40.09
N SER A 42 -7.51 14.11 40.64
CA SER A 42 -7.28 12.71 40.34
C SER A 42 -7.62 12.36 38.89
N GLN A 43 -8.66 12.96 38.29
CA GLN A 43 -8.96 12.79 36.86
C GLN A 43 -7.85 13.36 35.96
N SER A 44 -7.21 14.46 36.38
CA SER A 44 -6.11 15.08 35.62
C SER A 44 -4.74 14.42 35.83
N SER A 45 -4.65 13.51 36.80
CA SER A 45 -3.42 12.79 37.10
C SER A 45 -3.17 11.70 36.05
N PRO A 46 -1.92 11.34 35.77
CA PRO A 46 -1.61 10.28 34.81
C PRO A 46 -2.27 8.98 35.26
N ALA A 47 -2.95 8.30 34.33
CA ALA A 47 -3.49 6.98 34.59
C ALA A 47 -2.34 6.04 34.97
N PRO A 48 -2.52 5.10 35.90
CA PRO A 48 -1.51 4.10 36.19
C PRO A 48 -1.36 3.19 34.97
N LEU A 49 -0.21 3.23 34.31
CA LEU A 49 0.15 2.28 33.25
C LEU A 49 0.89 1.09 33.88
N THR A 50 0.69 -0.08 33.29
CA THR A 50 1.57 -1.22 33.50
C THR A 50 2.89 -1.01 32.77
N ALA A 51 3.97 -1.66 33.22
CA ALA A 51 5.26 -1.57 32.54
C ALA A 51 5.16 -1.93 31.04
N ALA A 52 4.34 -2.92 30.68
CA ALA A 52 4.12 -3.29 29.27
C ALA A 52 3.45 -2.18 28.45
N GLU A 53 2.51 -1.42 29.02
CA GLU A 53 1.85 -0.31 28.32
C GLU A 53 2.78 0.90 28.17
N GLU A 54 3.67 1.14 29.14
CA GLU A 54 4.72 2.15 29.02
C GLU A 54 5.70 1.81 27.89
N GLU A 55 6.14 0.55 27.80
CA GLU A 55 7.00 0.08 26.71
C GLU A 55 6.32 0.22 25.34
N LEU A 56 5.04 -0.18 25.22
CA LEU A 56 4.29 0.00 23.96
C LEU A 56 4.14 1.47 23.58
N ARG A 57 3.95 2.36 24.56
CA ARG A 57 3.90 3.80 24.34
C ARG A 57 5.25 4.33 23.84
N GLN A 58 6.36 3.86 24.42
CA GLN A 58 7.71 4.22 23.95
C GLN A 58 7.95 3.75 22.51
N ILE A 59 7.59 2.50 22.18
CA ILE A 59 7.69 1.96 20.82
C ILE A 59 6.91 2.84 19.83
N LYS A 60 5.67 3.20 20.16
CA LYS A 60 4.83 4.04 19.29
C LYS A 60 5.42 5.43 19.06
N ILE A 61 6.01 6.04 20.09
CA ILE A 61 6.67 7.36 19.96
C ILE A 61 7.88 7.27 19.03
N ASN A 62 8.70 6.22 19.20
CA ASN A 62 9.87 5.98 18.37
C ASN A 62 9.49 5.67 16.91
N GLU A 63 8.41 4.91 16.69
CA GLU A 63 7.89 4.58 15.36
C GLU A 63 7.45 5.84 14.59
N VAL A 64 6.73 6.77 15.26
CA VAL A 64 6.34 8.06 14.66
C VAL A 64 7.56 8.88 14.25
N GLN A 65 8.64 8.84 15.03
CA GLN A 65 9.89 9.52 14.66
C GLN A 65 10.55 8.89 13.44
N THR A 66 10.48 7.56 13.29
CA THR A 66 11.00 6.87 12.10
C THR A 66 10.16 7.12 10.85
N ASP A 67 8.84 7.31 10.97
CA ASP A 67 7.93 7.55 9.85
C ASP A 67 8.12 8.94 9.19
N VAL A 68 8.65 9.91 9.95
CA VAL A 68 8.93 11.29 9.46
C VAL A 68 10.40 11.47 9.03
N GLY A 69 11.20 10.41 9.02
CA GLY A 69 12.60 10.44 8.61
C GLY A 69 12.79 10.55 7.09
N VAL A 70 13.69 11.43 6.64
CA VAL A 70 14.09 11.58 5.22
C VAL A 70 15.01 10.44 4.76
N ASP A 71 15.38 9.52 5.66
CA ASP A 71 16.18 8.35 5.35
C ASP A 71 15.32 7.28 4.66
N THR A 72 15.16 7.40 3.35
CA THR A 72 14.52 6.43 2.45
C THR A 72 15.26 5.07 2.38
N LYS A 73 16.21 4.80 3.28
CA LYS A 73 17.33 3.88 3.01
C LYS A 73 17.21 2.47 3.59
N HIS A 74 16.13 2.12 4.29
CA HIS A 74 15.99 0.78 4.86
C HIS A 74 14.61 0.11 4.68
N GLN A 75 13.75 0.57 3.76
CA GLN A 75 12.49 -0.15 3.50
C GLN A 75 12.68 -1.43 2.67
N THR A 76 13.76 -1.54 1.90
CA THR A 76 14.05 -2.72 1.09
C THR A 76 15.43 -3.29 1.44
N LEU A 77 15.51 -4.62 1.60
CA LEU A 77 16.80 -5.31 1.69
C LEU A 77 17.65 -4.96 0.47
N GLN A 78 18.96 -4.80 0.67
CA GLN A 78 19.89 -4.54 -0.42
C GLN A 78 19.83 -5.70 -1.42
N GLY A 79 19.55 -5.40 -2.70
CA GLY A 79 19.40 -6.42 -3.75
C GLY A 79 20.68 -7.22 -3.97
N VAL A 80 20.55 -8.43 -4.52
CA VAL A 80 21.68 -9.32 -4.80
C VAL A 80 22.17 -9.08 -6.24
N ALA A 81 23.39 -8.56 -6.39
CA ALA A 81 23.94 -8.22 -7.68
C ALA A 81 24.68 -9.42 -8.31
N PHE A 82 23.96 -10.23 -9.09
CA PHE A 82 24.60 -11.25 -9.91
C PHE A 82 25.22 -10.64 -11.17
N PRO A 83 26.44 -11.08 -11.57
CA PRO A 83 27.00 -10.70 -12.85
C PRO A 83 26.07 -11.10 -14.00
N ILE A 84 26.02 -10.27 -15.03
CA ILE A 84 25.30 -10.55 -16.28
C ILE A 84 26.31 -11.12 -17.27
N SER A 85 25.97 -12.24 -17.91
CA SER A 85 26.82 -12.84 -18.93
C SER A 85 27.00 -11.89 -20.11
N ARG A 86 28.16 -12.00 -20.78
CA ARG A 86 28.46 -11.15 -21.95
C ARG A 86 27.41 -11.28 -23.05
N GLU A 87 26.91 -12.50 -23.27
CA GLU A 87 25.89 -12.80 -24.26
C GLU A 87 24.54 -12.15 -23.92
N ALA A 88 24.13 -12.22 -22.65
CA ALA A 88 22.93 -11.56 -22.16
C ALA A 88 23.03 -10.04 -22.30
N PHE A 89 24.17 -9.46 -21.93
CA PHE A 89 24.41 -8.03 -22.05
C PHE A 89 24.34 -7.56 -23.52
N GLN A 90 24.97 -8.29 -24.44
CA GLN A 90 24.90 -8.00 -25.87
C GLN A 90 23.48 -8.13 -26.44
N ALA A 91 22.68 -9.09 -25.96
CA ALA A 91 21.28 -9.22 -26.37
C ALA A 91 20.44 -8.02 -25.90
N LEU A 92 20.63 -7.56 -24.66
CA LEU A 92 19.97 -6.36 -24.14
C LEU A 92 20.40 -5.10 -24.88
N GLU A 93 21.68 -4.98 -25.25
CA GLU A 93 22.18 -3.87 -26.07
C GLU A 93 21.52 -3.86 -27.46
N LYS A 94 21.39 -5.03 -28.10
CA LYS A 94 20.66 -5.17 -29.37
C LYS A 94 19.17 -4.82 -29.24
N LEU A 95 18.54 -5.16 -28.12
CA LEU A 95 17.16 -4.78 -27.82
C LEU A 95 17.02 -3.26 -27.63
N SER A 96 17.94 -2.62 -26.90
CA SER A 96 17.98 -1.16 -26.72
C SER A 96 18.10 -0.44 -28.08
N ASN A 97 18.91 -1.00 -28.99
CA ASN A 97 19.05 -0.54 -30.37
C ASN A 97 17.91 -0.97 -31.31
N ARG A 98 16.82 -1.56 -30.80
CA ARG A 98 15.65 -2.07 -31.55
C ARG A 98 15.99 -3.08 -32.66
N GLN A 99 17.13 -3.77 -32.56
CA GLN A 99 17.50 -4.86 -33.48
C GLN A 99 16.81 -6.18 -33.14
N LEU A 100 16.51 -6.37 -31.85
CA LEU A 100 15.69 -7.47 -31.33
C LEU A 100 14.39 -6.88 -30.79
N ASN A 101 13.35 -7.72 -30.70
CA ASN A 101 12.09 -7.36 -30.03
C ASN A 101 11.86 -8.12 -28.73
N TYR A 102 12.68 -9.13 -28.42
CA TYR A 102 12.49 -9.96 -27.24
C TYR A 102 13.82 -10.54 -26.76
N VAL A 103 14.03 -10.48 -25.45
CA VAL A 103 15.16 -11.08 -24.75
C VAL A 103 14.65 -11.75 -23.48
N GLN A 104 15.00 -13.02 -23.31
CA GLN A 104 14.70 -13.81 -22.12
C GLN A 104 15.99 -14.12 -21.38
N LEU A 105 16.01 -13.83 -20.08
CA LEU A 105 17.13 -14.12 -19.21
C LEU A 105 16.72 -15.17 -18.18
N GLU A 106 17.71 -15.97 -17.79
CA GLU A 106 17.58 -16.94 -16.70
C GLU A 106 18.74 -16.79 -15.71
N ILE A 107 18.49 -17.17 -14.47
CA ILE A 107 19.51 -17.20 -13.42
C ILE A 107 20.06 -18.61 -13.33
N ASP A 108 21.37 -18.75 -13.54
CA ASP A 108 22.08 -19.96 -13.15
C ASP A 108 22.31 -19.93 -11.64
N ILE A 109 21.46 -20.67 -10.92
CA ILE A 109 21.44 -20.73 -9.45
C ILE A 109 22.76 -21.31 -8.90
N LYS A 110 23.49 -22.14 -9.66
CA LYS A 110 24.72 -22.78 -9.19
C LYS A 110 25.92 -21.85 -9.31
N ASN A 111 26.00 -21.14 -10.43
CA ASN A 111 27.13 -20.26 -10.76
C ASN A 111 26.86 -18.79 -10.36
N GLU A 112 25.66 -18.49 -9.87
CA GLU A 112 25.27 -17.16 -9.40
C GLU A 112 25.43 -16.08 -10.49
N ILE A 113 25.03 -16.41 -11.72
CA ILE A 113 25.17 -15.55 -12.91
C ILE A 113 23.85 -15.48 -13.68
N ILE A 114 23.53 -14.31 -14.23
CA ILE A 114 22.38 -14.11 -15.12
C ILE A 114 22.83 -14.39 -16.55
N ILE A 115 22.22 -15.37 -17.20
CA ILE A 115 22.57 -15.81 -18.56
C ILE A 115 21.41 -15.59 -19.54
N LEU A 116 21.73 -15.69 -20.82
CA LEU A 116 20.78 -15.53 -21.91
C LEU A 116 20.08 -16.87 -22.17
N ALA A 117 18.75 -16.90 -22.09
CA ALA A 117 17.97 -18.10 -22.38
C ALA A 117 17.45 -18.09 -23.83
N SER A 118 16.87 -16.97 -24.29
CA SER A 118 16.28 -16.89 -25.63
C SER A 118 16.26 -15.46 -26.18
N THR A 119 16.39 -15.32 -27.50
CA THR A 119 16.22 -14.07 -28.26
C THR A 119 15.28 -14.26 -29.43
N THR A 120 14.41 -15.27 -29.35
CA THR A 120 13.49 -15.61 -30.43
C THR A 120 12.56 -14.44 -30.75
N ASN A 121 12.44 -14.11 -32.04
CA ASN A 121 11.56 -13.06 -32.52
C ASN A 121 10.13 -13.34 -32.02
N THR A 122 9.56 -12.39 -31.27
CA THR A 122 8.29 -12.58 -30.58
C THR A 122 7.38 -11.39 -30.85
N GLU A 123 6.20 -11.68 -31.39
CA GLU A 123 5.11 -10.71 -31.49
C GLU A 123 4.17 -10.86 -30.29
N LEU A 124 3.31 -9.86 -30.07
CA LEU A 124 2.36 -9.83 -28.95
C LEU A 124 1.52 -11.12 -28.82
N LYS A 125 1.08 -11.69 -29.95
CA LYS A 125 0.30 -12.93 -30.00
C LYS A 125 1.07 -14.19 -29.56
N ASP A 126 2.40 -14.15 -29.64
CA ASP A 126 3.29 -15.26 -29.32
C ASP A 126 3.96 -15.09 -27.96
N LEU A 127 3.86 -13.90 -27.36
CA LEU A 127 4.44 -13.59 -26.05
C LEU A 127 3.97 -14.55 -24.94
N PRO A 128 2.67 -14.90 -24.81
CA PRO A 128 2.22 -15.91 -23.83
C PRO A 128 2.96 -17.25 -23.95
N LYS A 129 3.31 -17.67 -25.17
CA LYS A 129 4.00 -18.93 -25.44
C LYS A 129 5.48 -18.92 -25.04
N ARG A 130 6.05 -17.74 -24.76
CA ARG A 130 7.45 -17.60 -24.34
C ARG A 130 7.63 -17.70 -22.83
N ILE A 131 6.55 -17.59 -22.07
CA ILE A 131 6.57 -17.66 -20.62
C ILE A 131 6.54 -19.13 -20.19
N PRO A 132 7.61 -19.65 -19.54
CA PRO A 132 7.62 -21.02 -19.05
C PRO A 132 6.63 -21.19 -17.89
N LYS A 133 6.08 -22.41 -17.76
CA LYS A 133 5.16 -22.77 -16.67
C LYS A 133 5.84 -23.50 -15.52
N ASP A 134 7.11 -23.88 -15.72
CA ASP A 134 7.89 -24.73 -14.82
C ASP A 134 8.97 -23.95 -14.05
N SER A 135 9.39 -22.79 -14.55
CA SER A 135 10.52 -22.05 -13.99
C SER A 135 10.38 -20.54 -14.18
N ALA A 136 10.98 -19.77 -13.27
CA ALA A 136 10.88 -18.31 -13.28
C ALA A 136 11.84 -17.71 -14.32
N ARG A 137 11.46 -16.60 -14.96
CA ARG A 137 12.30 -15.94 -15.98
C ARG A 137 12.12 -14.43 -15.96
N TYR A 138 13.15 -13.74 -16.47
CA TYR A 138 13.04 -12.33 -16.82
C TYR A 138 12.87 -12.18 -18.32
N HIS A 139 12.06 -11.21 -18.71
CA HIS A 139 11.78 -10.93 -20.09
C HIS A 139 11.86 -9.44 -20.33
N PHE A 140 12.48 -9.06 -21.45
CA PHE A 140 12.41 -7.73 -21.99
C PHE A 140 11.75 -7.83 -23.35
N PHE A 141 10.64 -7.13 -23.53
CA PHE A 141 9.80 -7.21 -24.71
C PHE A 141 9.55 -5.83 -25.28
N LEU A 142 9.76 -5.67 -26.59
CA LEU A 142 9.47 -4.45 -27.33
C LEU A 142 7.99 -4.43 -27.69
N TYR A 143 7.20 -3.77 -26.84
CA TYR A 143 5.76 -3.63 -27.01
C TYR A 143 5.45 -2.53 -28.03
N LYS A 144 5.12 -2.97 -29.24
CA LYS A 144 4.72 -2.13 -30.35
C LYS A 144 3.21 -1.92 -30.33
N HIS A 145 2.77 -0.69 -30.08
CA HIS A 145 1.35 -0.37 -29.89
C HIS A 145 1.05 1.07 -30.31
N SER A 146 -0.24 1.40 -30.46
CA SER A 146 -0.67 2.77 -30.70
C SER A 146 -1.40 3.32 -29.47
N HIS A 147 -1.05 4.53 -29.06
CA HIS A 147 -1.67 5.24 -27.95
C HIS A 147 -1.97 6.68 -28.38
N GLU A 148 -3.22 7.12 -28.19
CA GLU A 148 -3.69 8.48 -28.54
C GLU A 148 -3.41 8.94 -29.99
N GLY A 149 -3.26 7.99 -30.93
CA GLY A 149 -3.01 8.26 -32.34
C GLY A 149 -1.53 8.17 -32.76
N ASP A 150 -0.61 8.11 -31.80
CA ASP A 150 0.81 7.91 -32.05
C ASP A 150 1.18 6.42 -31.99
N TYR A 151 2.21 6.03 -32.76
CA TYR A 151 2.77 4.69 -32.72
C TYR A 151 4.02 4.66 -31.85
N LEU A 152 3.99 3.82 -30.80
CA LEU A 152 5.02 3.73 -29.78
C LEU A 152 5.65 2.33 -29.79
N GLU A 153 6.98 2.31 -29.66
CA GLU A 153 7.76 1.10 -29.42
C GLU A 153 8.40 1.20 -28.04
N SER A 154 7.73 0.66 -27.03
CA SER A 154 8.14 0.78 -25.64
C SER A 154 8.65 -0.55 -25.10
N ILE A 155 9.74 -0.52 -24.33
CA ILE A 155 10.30 -1.74 -23.75
C ILE A 155 9.61 -2.01 -22.41
N VAL A 156 9.03 -3.20 -22.29
CA VAL A 156 8.38 -3.68 -21.07
C VAL A 156 9.26 -4.76 -20.45
N PHE A 157 9.51 -4.64 -19.15
CA PHE A 157 10.13 -5.68 -18.36
C PHE A 157 9.06 -6.55 -17.73
N ILE A 158 9.19 -7.87 -17.86
CA ILE A 158 8.28 -8.85 -17.28
C ILE A 158 9.09 -9.81 -16.41
N TYR A 159 8.69 -9.95 -15.16
CA TYR A 159 9.14 -11.01 -14.28
C TYR A 159 8.05 -12.08 -14.22
N SER A 160 8.33 -13.25 -14.80
CA SER A 160 7.42 -14.39 -14.72
C SER A 160 7.83 -15.33 -13.60
N MET A 161 6.87 -15.71 -12.76
CA MET A 161 7.12 -16.61 -11.63
C MET A 161 5.92 -17.55 -11.43
N PRO A 162 5.97 -18.81 -11.92
CA PRO A 162 4.85 -19.76 -11.90
C PRO A 162 4.50 -20.34 -10.50
N GLY A 163 4.81 -19.61 -9.44
CA GLY A 163 4.43 -19.91 -8.07
C GLY A 163 5.21 -21.06 -7.44
N TYR A 164 4.48 -22.09 -6.98
CA TYR A 164 5.04 -23.20 -6.19
C TYR A 164 5.76 -24.26 -7.03
N THR A 165 5.75 -24.18 -8.36
CA THR A 165 6.57 -25.03 -9.24
C THR A 165 8.07 -24.73 -9.06
N CYS A 166 8.41 -23.47 -8.82
CA CYS A 166 9.76 -23.04 -8.50
C CYS A 166 10.15 -23.38 -7.05
N SER A 167 11.43 -23.61 -6.79
CA SER A 167 11.92 -23.78 -5.42
C SER A 167 11.93 -22.44 -4.66
N ILE A 168 11.93 -22.46 -3.32
CA ILE A 168 12.07 -21.22 -2.51
C ILE A 168 13.36 -20.48 -2.88
N ARG A 169 14.45 -21.22 -3.08
CA ARG A 169 15.76 -20.65 -3.48
C ARG A 169 15.66 -19.90 -4.80
N GLU A 170 15.04 -20.53 -5.80
CA GLU A 170 14.83 -19.91 -7.12
C GLU A 170 13.99 -18.64 -7.01
N ARG A 171 12.81 -18.69 -6.37
CA ARG A 171 11.94 -17.52 -6.22
C ARG A 171 12.63 -16.35 -5.52
N MET A 172 13.36 -16.63 -4.44
CA MET A 172 14.08 -15.61 -3.68
C MET A 172 15.20 -14.98 -4.51
N LEU A 173 15.96 -15.76 -5.27
CA LEU A 173 17.01 -15.24 -6.15
C LEU A 173 16.42 -14.36 -7.26
N TYR A 174 15.38 -14.80 -7.96
CA TYR A 174 14.72 -13.99 -8.99
C TYR A 174 14.07 -12.71 -8.41
N SER A 175 13.58 -12.72 -7.18
CA SER A 175 13.07 -11.49 -6.55
C SER A 175 14.21 -10.54 -6.16
N SER A 176 15.31 -11.08 -5.64
CA SER A 176 16.43 -10.31 -5.09
C SER A 176 17.34 -9.72 -6.16
N CYS A 177 17.50 -10.42 -7.30
CA CYS A 177 18.34 -9.98 -8.42
C CYS A 177 17.64 -8.98 -9.36
N LYS A 178 16.32 -8.81 -9.23
CA LYS A 178 15.52 -7.93 -10.10
C LYS A 178 15.99 -6.48 -10.05
N SER A 179 16.14 -5.92 -8.85
CA SER A 179 16.50 -4.51 -8.68
C SER A 179 17.90 -4.20 -9.23
N PRO A 180 18.96 -4.94 -8.88
CA PRO A 180 20.29 -4.70 -9.45
C PRO A 180 20.35 -4.91 -10.97
N LEU A 181 19.64 -5.90 -11.50
CA LEU A 181 19.55 -6.12 -12.95
C LEU A 181 18.97 -4.90 -13.66
N LEU A 182 17.83 -4.40 -13.20
CA LEU A 182 17.17 -3.24 -13.80
C LEU A 182 18.03 -1.97 -13.67
N GLU A 183 18.69 -1.77 -12.53
CA GLU A 183 19.59 -0.64 -12.32
C GLU A 183 20.78 -0.68 -13.31
N ILE A 184 21.37 -1.86 -13.54
CA ILE A 184 22.46 -2.03 -14.51
C ILE A 184 21.97 -1.67 -15.92
N VAL A 185 20.79 -2.17 -16.30
CA VAL A 185 20.21 -1.98 -17.62
C VAL A 185 19.84 -0.50 -17.87
N GLU A 186 19.16 0.14 -16.93
CA GLU A 186 18.78 1.55 -17.03
C GLU A 186 20.01 2.48 -17.01
N ARG A 187 21.02 2.19 -16.17
CA ARG A 187 22.22 3.03 -16.04
C ARG A 187 23.23 2.84 -17.16
N GLN A 188 23.54 1.59 -17.55
CA GLN A 188 24.61 1.30 -18.50
C GLN A 188 24.13 1.31 -19.95
N LEU A 189 22.93 0.78 -20.23
CA LEU A 189 22.38 0.70 -21.59
C LEU A 189 21.44 1.86 -21.92
N GLN A 190 21.15 2.74 -20.94
CA GLN A 190 20.20 3.86 -21.06
C GLN A 190 18.85 3.39 -21.61
N MET A 191 18.47 2.16 -21.24
CA MET A 191 17.27 1.52 -21.76
C MET A 191 16.08 1.98 -20.95
N ASP A 192 15.14 2.65 -21.61
CA ASP A 192 13.93 3.17 -20.97
C ASP A 192 12.88 2.05 -20.84
N VAL A 193 12.76 1.51 -19.63
CA VAL A 193 11.79 0.46 -19.29
C VAL A 193 10.52 1.14 -18.78
N ILE A 194 9.52 1.28 -19.66
CA ILE A 194 8.29 2.04 -19.36
C ILE A 194 7.48 1.41 -18.21
N ARG A 195 7.49 0.08 -18.14
CA ARG A 195 6.70 -0.68 -17.16
C ARG A 195 7.41 -1.95 -16.74
N LYS A 196 7.28 -2.26 -15.45
CA LYS A 196 7.81 -3.46 -14.78
C LYS A 196 6.60 -4.27 -14.33
N ILE A 197 6.35 -5.38 -15.00
CA ILE A 197 5.18 -6.24 -14.79
C ILE A 197 5.64 -7.52 -14.10
N GLU A 198 4.86 -8.01 -13.15
CA GLU A 198 5.07 -9.29 -12.49
C GLU A 198 3.84 -10.16 -12.77
N ILE A 199 4.05 -11.34 -13.33
CA ILE A 199 2.99 -12.30 -13.68
C ILE A 199 3.35 -13.69 -13.15
N ASP A 200 2.33 -14.48 -12.88
CA ASP A 200 2.49 -15.90 -12.57
C ASP A 200 2.37 -16.79 -13.82
N ASN A 201 1.48 -16.42 -14.75
CA ASN A 201 1.20 -17.18 -15.97
C ASN A 201 1.24 -16.30 -17.22
N GLY A 202 1.80 -16.84 -18.31
CA GLY A 202 1.87 -16.16 -19.60
C GLY A 202 0.51 -15.91 -20.25
N ASP A 203 -0.52 -16.67 -19.87
CA ASP A 203 -1.88 -16.51 -20.41
C ASP A 203 -2.49 -15.13 -20.06
N GLU A 204 -1.96 -14.43 -19.04
CA GLU A 204 -2.37 -13.08 -18.66
C GLU A 204 -1.91 -12.00 -19.65
N LEU A 205 -0.86 -12.29 -20.43
CA LEU A 205 -0.23 -11.34 -21.36
C LEU A 205 -1.05 -11.15 -22.65
N THR A 206 -2.26 -10.65 -22.48
CA THR A 206 -3.15 -10.23 -23.55
C THR A 206 -2.81 -8.81 -24.02
N ALA A 207 -3.28 -8.45 -25.22
CA ALA A 207 -3.10 -7.10 -25.75
C ALA A 207 -3.73 -6.03 -24.83
N ASP A 208 -4.92 -6.33 -24.30
CA ASP A 208 -5.65 -5.43 -23.40
C ASP A 208 -4.93 -5.28 -22.06
N PHE A 209 -4.42 -6.38 -21.50
CA PHE A 209 -3.66 -6.36 -20.23
C PHE A 209 -2.40 -5.50 -20.34
N LEU A 210 -1.60 -5.72 -21.39
CA LEU A 210 -0.39 -4.93 -21.60
C LEU A 210 -0.70 -3.45 -21.86
N TYR A 211 -1.79 -3.17 -22.58
CA TYR A 211 -2.22 -1.79 -22.79
C TYR A 211 -2.63 -1.12 -21.48
N GLU A 212 -3.40 -1.80 -20.63
CA GLU A 212 -3.83 -1.27 -19.32
C GLU A 212 -2.68 -1.07 -18.33
N GLU A 213 -1.69 -1.96 -18.33
CA GLU A 213 -0.50 -1.82 -17.47
C GLU A 213 0.41 -0.67 -17.90
N VAL A 214 0.58 -0.49 -19.21
CA VAL A 214 1.40 0.60 -19.75
C VAL A 214 0.66 1.94 -19.68
N HIS A 215 -0.66 1.93 -19.91
CA HIS A 215 -1.53 3.12 -19.93
C HIS A 215 -2.71 2.95 -18.96
N PRO A 216 -2.53 3.23 -17.66
CA PRO A 216 -3.55 3.03 -16.65
C PRO A 216 -4.81 3.86 -16.92
N LYS A 217 -5.98 3.20 -16.85
CA LYS A 217 -7.27 3.90 -16.96
C LYS A 217 -7.47 4.81 -15.75
N GLN A 218 -8.01 6.00 -16.01
CA GLN A 218 -8.45 6.89 -14.93
C GLN A 218 -9.48 6.15 -14.05
N HIS A 219 -9.36 6.29 -12.73
CA HIS A 219 -10.27 5.64 -11.80
C HIS A 219 -11.71 6.02 -12.10
N ALA A 220 -12.51 5.03 -12.50
CA ALA A 220 -13.93 5.22 -12.72
C ALA A 220 -14.57 5.72 -11.42
N HIS A 221 -15.35 6.79 -11.51
CA HIS A 221 -16.03 7.38 -10.36
C HIS A 221 -16.86 6.31 -9.64
N LYS A 222 -16.63 6.14 -8.33
CA LYS A 222 -17.33 5.13 -7.52
C LYS A 222 -18.84 5.37 -7.61
N GLN A 223 -19.55 4.44 -8.24
CA GLN A 223 -20.99 4.52 -8.34
C GLN A 223 -21.60 4.38 -6.93
N SER A 224 -22.46 5.34 -6.57
CA SER A 224 -23.17 5.30 -5.29
C SER A 224 -24.63 4.93 -5.54
N PHE A 225 -25.15 4.02 -4.73
CA PHE A 225 -26.57 3.69 -4.76
C PHE A 225 -27.38 4.85 -4.19
N ALA A 226 -28.58 5.07 -4.71
CA ALA A 226 -29.47 6.09 -4.20
C ALA A 226 -29.88 5.76 -2.75
N LYS A 227 -29.81 6.75 -1.85
CA LYS A 227 -30.34 6.60 -0.48
C LYS A 227 -31.84 6.24 -0.54
N PRO A 228 -32.36 5.45 0.41
CA PRO A 228 -33.78 5.12 0.48
C PRO A 228 -34.66 6.37 0.45
N LYS A 229 -35.89 6.23 -0.07
CA LYS A 229 -36.89 7.30 0.01
C LYS A 229 -37.07 7.68 1.48
N GLY A 230 -36.94 8.97 1.78
CA GLY A 230 -37.16 9.50 3.13
C GLY A 230 -38.60 9.27 3.61
N PRO A 231 -38.89 9.57 4.89
CA PRO A 231 -40.23 9.39 5.45
C PRO A 231 -41.30 10.10 4.61
N ALA A 232 -42.37 9.37 4.30
CA ALA A 232 -43.47 9.84 3.46
C ALA A 232 -44.21 11.02 4.12
N GLY A 233 -44.66 12.00 3.33
CA GLY A 233 -45.47 13.11 3.82
C GLY A 233 -44.72 14.21 4.59
N LYS A 234 -43.39 14.32 4.46
CA LYS A 234 -42.63 15.44 5.03
C LYS A 234 -43.15 16.78 4.50
N ARG A 235 -43.80 17.55 5.36
CA ARG A 235 -44.26 18.91 5.09
C ARG A 235 -43.14 19.90 5.46
N GLY A 236 -42.38 20.35 4.48
CA GLY A 236 -41.38 21.42 4.64
C GLY A 236 -40.03 21.14 3.96
N ILE A 237 -39.39 22.21 3.51
CA ILE A 237 -38.05 22.14 2.91
C ILE A 237 -37.00 21.76 3.97
N ARG A 238 -35.95 21.04 3.56
CA ARG A 238 -34.78 20.82 4.42
C ARG A 238 -34.17 22.18 4.75
N ARG A 239 -34.21 22.53 6.03
CA ARG A 239 -33.58 23.75 6.55
C ARG A 239 -32.29 23.38 7.27
N LEU A 240 -31.31 24.26 7.18
CA LEU A 240 -30.08 24.12 7.95
C LEU A 240 -30.44 24.34 9.43
N ILE A 241 -30.16 23.36 10.28
CA ILE A 241 -30.35 23.48 11.73
C ILE A 241 -29.09 24.15 12.29
N ARG A 242 -28.95 25.46 12.08
CA ARG A 242 -27.91 26.28 12.73
C ARG A 242 -28.44 26.75 14.07
N GLY A 243 -27.64 26.62 15.13
CA GLY A 243 -27.86 27.41 16.34
C GLY A 243 -27.68 28.91 16.04
N PRO A 244 -28.23 29.82 16.87
CA PRO A 244 -27.87 31.24 16.77
C PRO A 244 -26.35 31.36 16.83
N ALA A 245 -25.75 32.16 15.94
CA ALA A 245 -24.34 32.48 16.05
C ALA A 245 -24.13 33.09 17.43
N GLU A 246 -23.22 32.52 18.23
CA GLU A 246 -22.70 33.24 19.40
C GLU A 246 -22.21 34.58 18.87
N SER A 247 -22.90 35.65 19.25
CA SER A 247 -22.42 37.00 19.02
C SER A 247 -21.02 37.05 19.61
N GLU A 248 -20.01 37.26 18.76
CA GLU A 248 -18.68 37.67 19.18
C GLU A 248 -18.88 38.77 20.23
N ALA A 249 -18.66 38.43 21.50
CA ALA A 249 -18.59 39.41 22.55
C ALA A 249 -17.40 40.29 22.17
N THR A 250 -17.69 41.47 21.64
CA THR A 250 -16.76 42.58 21.58
C THR A 250 -16.27 42.80 23.01
N ALA A 251 -15.04 42.35 23.27
CA ALA A 251 -14.29 42.73 24.44
C ALA A 251 -13.94 44.21 24.26
N ASP A 252 -14.66 45.07 24.97
CA ASP A 252 -14.16 46.37 25.44
C ASP A 252 -13.64 46.17 26.88
#